data_AF-A0A0D9V541-F1
#
_entry.id   AF-A0A0D9V541-F1
#
_cell.length_a   1.000
_cell.length_b   1.000
_cell.length_c   1.000
_cell.angle_alpha   90.00
_cell.angle_beta   90.00
_cell.angle_gamma   90.00
#
_symmetry.space_group_name_H-M   'P 1'
#
loop_
_entity.id
_entity.type
_entity.pdbx_description
1 polymer ?
#
loop_
_entity_poly.entity_id
_entity_poly.type
_entity_poly.pdbx_seq_one_letter_code
_entity_poly.pdbx_strand_id
1 'polypeptide(L)'
;MSTQPRRRPPPTTIGEAYPNVRRFEALKWIGFLLIVSFMFAVGLYTLRLIEIVADDPLYLARVPWRLPVRVLFDSYVSLIMVIREYTIMYLPGAPLTVEENLVLFGLCCVGGVALVMMATVLGIPVEDSRVVMACAGVLAILDVGLLVYWAWLVRKYGDKPVNTSARQ
;
A
#
# COMPACT_ATOMS: atom_id res chain seq x y z
N MET A 1 1.05 -13.79 -48.62
CA MET A 1 0.89 -12.44 -48.05
C MET A 1 0.63 -12.61 -46.56
N SER A 2 1.67 -12.49 -45.73
CA SER A 2 1.59 -12.75 -44.28
C SER A 2 0.98 -11.55 -43.59
N THR A 3 -0.22 -11.70 -43.05
CA THR A 3 -0.90 -10.69 -42.23
C THR A 3 -0.18 -10.60 -40.88
N GLN A 4 0.75 -9.66 -40.77
CA GLN A 4 1.38 -9.33 -39.50
C GLN A 4 0.28 -8.91 -38.51
N PRO A 5 0.19 -9.54 -37.31
CA PRO A 5 -0.82 -9.15 -36.34
C PRO A 5 -0.57 -7.69 -35.94
N ARG A 6 -1.55 -6.81 -36.18
CA ARG A 6 -1.53 -5.41 -35.72
C ARG A 6 -1.19 -5.42 -34.24
N ARG A 7 0.03 -4.98 -33.88
CA ARG A 7 0.40 -4.72 -32.49
C ARG A 7 -0.61 -3.71 -31.96
N ARG A 8 -1.38 -4.09 -30.94
CA ARG A 8 -2.25 -3.14 -30.24
C ARG A 8 -1.36 -2.05 -29.63
N PRO A 9 -1.79 -0.78 -29.65
CA PRO A 9 -1.06 0.28 -28.94
C PRO A 9 -0.93 -0.10 -27.45
N PRO A 10 0.15 0.34 -26.77
CA PRO A 10 0.33 0.08 -25.35
C PRO A 10 -0.88 0.63 -24.58
N PRO A 11 -1.39 -0.11 -23.58
CA PRO A 11 -2.53 0.33 -22.80
C PRO A 11 -2.19 1.64 -22.10
N THR A 12 -3.04 2.64 -22.26
CA THR A 12 -2.85 3.98 -21.67
C THR A 12 -3.68 4.17 -20.41
N THR A 13 -4.74 3.36 -20.26
CA THR A 13 -5.64 3.38 -19.12
C THR A 13 -5.70 2.02 -18.44
N ILE A 14 -6.06 2.03 -17.16
CA ILE A 14 -6.15 0.82 -16.35
C ILE A 14 -7.19 -0.17 -16.92
N GLY A 15 -8.31 0.32 -17.43
CA GLY A 15 -9.33 -0.52 -18.05
C GLY A 15 -8.85 -1.25 -19.31
N GLU A 16 -7.92 -0.67 -20.07
CA GLU A 16 -7.30 -1.31 -21.23
C GLU A 16 -6.27 -2.37 -20.82
N ALA A 17 -5.50 -2.10 -19.76
CA ALA A 17 -4.52 -3.04 -19.22
C ALA A 17 -5.19 -4.26 -18.54
N TYR A 18 -6.38 -4.06 -17.95
CA TYR A 18 -7.02 -5.03 -17.05
C TYR A 18 -8.51 -5.30 -17.39
N PRO A 19 -8.83 -5.85 -18.57
CA PRO A 19 -10.21 -5.94 -19.07
C PRO A 19 -11.12 -6.92 -18.31
N ASN A 20 -10.57 -7.92 -17.61
CA ASN A 20 -11.32 -9.00 -16.95
C ASN A 20 -11.34 -8.92 -15.41
N VAL A 21 -10.88 -7.83 -14.82
CA VAL A 21 -10.63 -7.78 -13.37
C VAL A 21 -11.89 -7.93 -12.51
N ARG A 22 -13.05 -7.52 -13.02
CA ARG A 22 -14.33 -7.58 -12.28
C ARG A 22 -14.89 -8.99 -12.07
N ARG A 23 -14.44 -9.99 -12.86
CA ARG A 23 -15.01 -11.35 -12.84
C ARG A 23 -14.72 -12.12 -11.55
N PHE A 24 -13.69 -11.71 -10.80
CA PHE A 24 -13.23 -12.37 -9.57
C PHE A 24 -13.01 -11.40 -8.43
N GLU A 25 -13.79 -10.32 -8.38
CA GLU A 25 -13.64 -9.22 -7.41
C GLU A 25 -13.53 -9.71 -5.96
N ALA A 26 -14.47 -10.56 -5.52
CA ALA A 26 -14.47 -11.09 -4.15
C ALA A 26 -13.26 -11.98 -3.85
N LEU A 27 -12.88 -12.86 -4.77
CA LEU A 27 -11.71 -13.74 -4.61
C LEU A 27 -10.40 -12.95 -4.57
N LYS A 28 -10.30 -11.89 -5.36
CA LYS A 28 -9.16 -10.97 -5.33
C LYS A 28 -9.07 -10.24 -4.00
N TRP A 29 -10.19 -9.72 -3.49
CA TRP A 29 -10.23 -9.08 -2.17
C TRP A 29 -9.87 -10.05 -1.04
N ILE A 30 -10.37 -11.28 -1.07
CA ILE A 30 -10.03 -12.31 -0.08
C ILE A 30 -8.53 -12.64 -0.12
N GLY A 31 -7.99 -12.95 -1.30
CA GLY A 31 -6.57 -13.24 -1.46
C GLY A 31 -5.68 -12.08 -1.02
N PHE A 32 -6.10 -10.86 -1.33
CA PHE A 32 -5.40 -9.65 -0.92
C PHE A 32 -5.41 -9.43 0.59
N LEU A 33 -6.58 -9.54 1.24
CA LEU A 33 -6.70 -9.41 2.69
C LEU A 33 -5.89 -10.49 3.43
N LEU A 34 -5.81 -11.69 2.85
CA LEU A 34 -4.94 -12.76 3.38
C LEU A 34 -3.46 -12.39 3.30
N ILE A 35 -3.00 -11.81 2.18
CA ILE A 35 -1.62 -11.34 2.04
C ILE A 35 -1.32 -10.24 3.06
N VAL A 36 -2.18 -9.24 3.18
CA VAL A 36 -2.04 -8.16 4.18
C VAL A 36 -2.01 -8.72 5.60
N SER A 37 -2.94 -9.62 5.92
CA SER A 37 -2.98 -10.28 7.22
C SER A 37 -1.71 -11.09 7.51
N PHE A 38 -1.17 -11.78 6.50
CA PHE A 38 0.08 -12.52 6.62
C PHE A 38 1.26 -11.58 6.86
N MET A 39 1.35 -10.44 6.16
CA MET A 39 2.39 -9.44 6.39
C MET A 39 2.32 -8.85 7.80
N PHE A 40 1.13 -8.54 8.30
CA PHE A 40 0.92 -8.11 9.68
C PHE A 40 1.37 -9.18 10.69
N ALA A 41 1.01 -10.45 10.46
CA ALA A 41 1.42 -11.55 11.34
C ALA A 41 2.94 -11.73 11.37
N VAL A 42 3.60 -11.67 10.20
CA VAL A 42 5.07 -11.68 10.09
C VAL A 42 5.66 -10.50 10.85
N GLY A 43 5.08 -9.31 10.74
CA GLY A 43 5.54 -8.11 11.44
C GLY A 43 5.50 -8.24 12.96
N LEU A 44 4.39 -8.72 13.51
CA LEU A 44 4.27 -9.00 14.94
C LEU A 44 5.24 -10.10 15.40
N TYR A 45 5.45 -11.11 14.56
CA TYR A 45 6.44 -12.16 14.84
C TYR A 45 7.86 -11.60 14.87
N THR A 46 8.22 -10.66 13.99
CA THR A 46 9.54 -10.01 14.03
C THR A 46 9.75 -9.20 15.30
N LEU A 47 8.72 -8.55 15.84
CA LEU A 47 8.82 -7.87 17.14
C LEU A 47 9.10 -8.86 18.27
N ARG A 48 8.40 -10.00 18.29
CA ARG A 48 8.66 -11.08 19.25
C ARG A 48 10.07 -11.65 19.12
N LEU A 49 10.55 -11.81 17.89
CA LEU A 49 11.91 -12.27 17.65
C LEU A 49 12.94 -11.27 18.22
N ILE A 50 12.71 -9.97 18.06
CA ILE A 50 13.57 -8.91 18.60
C ILE A 50 13.58 -8.94 20.14
N GLU A 51 12.41 -9.11 20.79
CA GLU A 51 12.35 -9.28 22.26
C GLU A 51 13.19 -10.48 22.72
N ILE A 52 13.10 -11.62 22.03
CA ILE A 52 13.85 -12.84 22.36
C ILE A 52 15.35 -12.62 22.14
N VAL A 53 15.75 -11.98 21.03
CA VAL A 53 17.17 -11.71 20.72
C VAL A 53 17.77 -10.67 21.66
N ALA A 54 16.97 -9.70 22.11
CA ALA A 54 17.40 -8.67 23.06
C ALA A 54 17.48 -9.16 24.51
N ASP A 55 16.95 -10.36 24.81
CA ASP A 55 16.81 -10.94 26.15
C ASP A 55 16.14 -9.96 27.16
N ASP A 56 15.31 -9.05 26.64
CA ASP A 56 14.64 -8.01 27.42
C ASP A 56 13.12 -8.09 27.15
N PRO A 57 12.34 -8.71 28.06
CA PRO A 57 10.89 -8.80 27.92
C PRO A 57 10.19 -7.44 28.02
N LEU A 58 10.88 -6.39 28.46
CA LEU A 58 10.37 -5.02 28.55
C LEU A 58 10.78 -4.16 27.35
N TYR A 59 11.43 -4.73 26.33
CA TYR A 59 11.93 -3.99 25.17
C TYR A 59 10.86 -3.09 24.51
N LEU A 60 9.63 -3.59 24.35
CA LEU A 60 8.52 -2.79 23.81
C LEU A 60 7.92 -1.82 24.84
N ALA A 61 7.92 -2.18 26.12
CA ALA A 61 7.39 -1.35 27.19
C ALA A 61 8.29 -0.14 27.51
N ARG A 62 9.61 -0.30 27.30
CA ARG A 62 10.62 0.73 27.58
C ARG A 62 10.49 1.95 26.67
N VAL A 63 10.04 1.73 25.43
CA VAL A 63 9.76 2.80 24.46
C VAL A 63 8.38 2.56 23.83
N PRO A 64 7.32 3.22 24.34
CA PRO A 64 5.93 2.92 23.97
C PRO A 64 5.61 3.19 22.49
N TRP A 65 6.47 3.94 21.78
CA TRP A 65 6.30 4.30 20.37
C TRP A 65 6.78 3.23 19.39
N ARG A 66 7.52 2.19 19.83
CA ARG A 66 8.04 1.14 18.93
C ARG A 66 6.92 0.35 18.25
N LEU A 67 5.89 -0.01 19.01
CA LEU A 67 4.73 -0.74 18.49
C LEU A 67 3.90 0.13 17.54
N PRO A 68 3.56 1.40 17.87
CA PRO A 68 2.99 2.35 16.92
C PRO A 68 3.78 2.51 15.61
N VAL A 69 5.11 2.66 15.66
CA VAL A 69 5.94 2.75 14.44
C VAL A 69 5.75 1.53 13.54
N ARG A 70 5.73 0.34 14.13
CA ARG A 70 5.50 -0.90 13.37
C ARG A 70 4.11 -0.93 12.75
N VAL A 71 3.08 -0.66 13.55
CA VAL A 71 1.68 -0.67 13.09
C VAL A 71 1.46 0.35 11.98
N LEU A 72 2.04 1.55 12.10
CA LEU A 72 1.94 2.61 11.10
C LEU A 72 2.66 2.25 9.79
N PHE A 73 3.80 1.56 9.87
CA PHE A 73 4.48 1.07 8.67
C PHE A 73 3.66 -0.03 7.98
N ASP A 74 3.12 -0.98 8.75
CA ASP A 74 2.30 -2.05 8.20
C ASP A 74 0.98 -1.50 7.61
N SER A 75 0.38 -0.46 8.21
CA SER A 75 -0.76 0.26 7.62
C SER A 75 -0.39 0.98 6.34
N TYR A 76 0.76 1.64 6.28
CA TYR A 76 1.26 2.34 5.08
C TYR A 76 1.37 1.40 3.87
N VAL A 77 2.05 0.27 4.04
CA VAL A 77 2.20 -0.73 2.97
C VAL A 77 0.83 -1.30 2.56
N SER A 78 -0.03 -1.57 3.55
CA SER A 78 -1.38 -2.08 3.30
C SER A 78 -2.24 -1.08 2.54
N LEU A 79 -2.20 0.20 2.92
CA LEU A 79 -2.93 1.30 2.28
C LEU A 79 -2.51 1.46 0.81
N ILE A 80 -1.21 1.44 0.52
CA ILE A 80 -0.71 1.48 -0.87
C ILE A 80 -1.35 0.36 -1.69
N MET A 81 -1.35 -0.86 -1.16
CA MET A 81 -1.87 -2.00 -1.90
C MET A 81 -3.40 -1.95 -2.05
N VAL A 82 -4.12 -1.50 -1.02
CA VAL A 82 -5.57 -1.25 -1.08
C VAL A 82 -5.88 -0.23 -2.17
N ILE A 83 -5.18 0.91 -2.18
CA ILE A 83 -5.38 1.98 -3.17
C ILE A 83 -5.08 1.45 -4.57
N ARG A 84 -4.02 0.66 -4.73
CA ARG A 84 -3.67 0.03 -6.01
C ARG A 84 -4.77 -0.88 -6.51
N GLU A 85 -5.18 -1.88 -5.72
CA GLU A 85 -6.22 -2.83 -6.11
C GLU A 85 -7.57 -2.14 -6.33
N TYR A 86 -7.91 -1.14 -5.50
CA TYR A 86 -9.10 -0.32 -5.70
C TYR A 86 -9.04 0.43 -7.04
N THR A 87 -7.91 1.04 -7.38
CA THR A 87 -7.75 1.77 -8.64
C THR A 87 -7.89 0.82 -9.83
N ILE A 88 -7.32 -0.39 -9.75
CA ILE A 88 -7.44 -1.42 -10.78
C ILE A 88 -8.89 -1.90 -10.96
N MET A 89 -9.63 -2.06 -9.86
CA MET A 89 -11.00 -2.60 -9.89
C MET A 89 -12.08 -1.57 -10.22
N TYR A 90 -11.98 -0.36 -9.67
CA TYR A 90 -13.07 0.63 -9.68
C TYR A 90 -12.77 1.90 -10.48
N LEU A 91 -11.51 2.14 -10.87
CA LEU A 91 -11.12 3.34 -11.60
C LEU A 91 -10.53 2.98 -12.99
N PRO A 92 -11.30 2.33 -13.88
CA PRO A 92 -10.80 1.90 -15.19
C PRO A 92 -10.38 3.08 -16.09
N GLY A 93 -10.91 4.28 -15.80
CA GLY A 93 -10.57 5.51 -16.51
C GLY A 93 -9.30 6.22 -15.99
N ALA A 94 -8.69 5.75 -14.91
CA ALA A 94 -7.44 6.32 -14.44
C ALA A 94 -6.28 5.93 -15.39
N PRO A 95 -5.32 6.85 -15.60
CA PRO A 95 -4.15 6.57 -16.43
C PRO A 95 -3.26 5.53 -15.74
N LEU A 96 -2.64 4.67 -16.53
CA LEU A 96 -1.77 3.60 -16.00
C LEU A 96 -0.61 4.14 -15.15
N THR A 97 -0.13 5.34 -15.46
CA THR A 97 0.93 6.03 -14.72
C THR A 97 0.61 6.27 -13.25
N VAL A 98 -0.67 6.33 -12.87
CA VAL A 98 -1.09 6.44 -11.46
C VAL A 98 -0.71 5.17 -10.68
N GLU A 99 -0.90 4.00 -11.29
CA GLU A 99 -0.57 2.72 -10.68
C GLU A 99 0.95 2.50 -10.66
N GLU A 100 1.63 2.80 -11.77
CA GLU A 100 3.09 2.71 -11.86
C GLU A 100 3.79 3.61 -10.84
N ASN A 101 3.35 4.86 -10.70
CA ASN A 101 3.91 5.80 -9.72
C ASN A 101 3.61 5.35 -8.28
N LEU A 102 2.43 4.80 -8.02
CA LEU A 102 2.08 4.31 -6.70
C LEU A 102 2.99 3.14 -6.27
N VAL A 103 3.34 2.25 -7.19
CA VAL A 103 4.27 1.14 -6.93
C VAL A 103 5.72 1.63 -6.86
N LEU A 104 6.20 2.30 -7.90
CA LEU A 104 7.61 2.69 -7.99
C LEU A 104 7.97 3.71 -6.91
N PHE A 105 7.19 4.78 -6.81
CA PHE A 105 7.49 5.86 -5.87
C PHE A 105 6.93 5.56 -4.47
N GLY A 106 5.66 5.16 -4.37
CA GLY A 106 5.02 4.87 -3.09
C GLY A 106 5.63 3.65 -2.40
N LEU A 107 5.63 2.49 -3.06
CA LEU A 107 6.10 1.26 -2.43
C LEU A 107 7.63 1.12 -2.43
N CYS A 108 8.30 1.33 -3.56
CA CYS A 108 9.74 1.05 -3.65
C CYS A 108 10.59 2.19 -3.08
N CYS A 109 10.34 3.44 -3.45
CA CYS A 109 11.13 4.57 -2.95
C CYS A 109 10.75 4.94 -1.51
N VAL A 110 9.54 5.45 -1.30
CA VAL A 110 9.11 5.95 0.02
C VAL A 110 8.95 4.79 0.99
N GLY A 111 8.31 3.70 0.58
CA GLY A 111 8.20 2.48 1.39
C GLY A 111 9.54 1.84 1.70
N GLY A 112 10.50 1.86 0.78
CA GLY A 112 11.87 1.39 1.04
C GLY A 112 12.59 2.24 2.09
N VAL A 113 12.50 3.57 2.00
CA VAL A 113 13.06 4.47 3.02
C VAL A 113 12.36 4.26 4.37
N ALA A 114 11.04 4.13 4.37
CA ALA A 114 10.27 3.86 5.58
C ALA A 114 10.63 2.51 6.22
N LEU A 115 10.89 1.48 5.40
CA LEU A 115 11.34 0.17 5.86
C LEU A 115 12.70 0.25 6.54
N VAL A 116 13.67 0.94 5.92
CA VAL A 116 15.01 1.13 6.49
C VAL A 116 14.93 1.90 7.81
N MET A 117 14.13 2.97 7.85
CA MET A 117 13.89 3.73 9.09
C MET A 117 13.26 2.86 10.18
N MET A 118 12.25 2.06 9.85
CA MET A 118 11.60 1.17 10.81
C MET A 118 12.58 0.10 11.31
N ALA A 119 13.35 -0.51 10.42
CA ALA A 119 14.35 -1.51 10.75
C ALA A 119 15.48 -0.95 11.63
N THR A 120 15.91 0.30 11.43
CA THR A 120 16.92 0.93 12.29
C THR A 120 16.35 1.27 13.66
N VAL A 121 15.13 1.82 13.74
CA VAL A 121 14.47 2.17 15.00
C VAL A 121 14.16 0.95 15.87
N LEU A 122 13.85 -0.20 15.25
CA LEU A 122 13.56 -1.45 15.97
C LEU A 122 14.77 -2.38 16.12
N GLY A 123 15.76 -2.30 15.21
CA GLY A 123 16.94 -3.17 15.25
C GLY A 123 18.06 -2.60 16.14
N ILE A 124 18.16 -1.28 16.24
CA ILE A 124 19.07 -0.61 17.16
C ILE A 124 18.23 -0.21 18.38
N PRO A 125 18.64 -0.53 19.62
CA PRO A 125 17.93 -0.12 20.82
C PRO A 125 18.06 1.40 21.02
N VAL A 126 17.32 2.18 20.23
CA VAL A 126 17.19 3.62 20.41
C VAL A 126 16.39 3.82 21.69
N GLU A 127 17.06 4.25 22.76
CA GLU A 127 16.42 4.53 24.05
C GLU A 127 15.72 5.90 24.07
N ASP A 128 16.09 6.80 23.15
CA ASP A 128 15.43 8.11 23.05
C ASP A 128 14.04 7.98 22.42
N SER A 129 13.03 8.02 23.29
CA SER A 129 11.62 7.99 22.91
C SER A 129 11.20 9.12 21.96
N ARG A 130 11.90 10.26 21.93
CA ARG A 130 11.58 11.40 21.05
C ARG A 130 11.86 11.07 19.59
N VAL A 131 12.94 10.33 19.33
CA VAL A 131 13.31 9.89 17.99
C VAL A 131 12.26 8.93 17.45
N VAL A 132 11.88 7.94 18.26
CA VAL A 132 10.85 6.93 17.88
C VAL A 132 9.48 7.59 17.68
N MET A 133 9.13 8.58 18.52
CA MET A 133 7.92 9.38 18.35
C MET A 133 7.94 10.19 17.05
N ALA A 134 9.07 10.82 16.70
CA ALA A 134 9.21 11.55 15.44
C ALA A 134 9.03 10.62 14.23
N CYS A 135 9.62 9.42 14.26
CA CYS A 135 9.42 8.40 13.23
C CYS A 135 7.95 7.97 13.11
N ALA A 136 7.25 7.76 14.24
CA ALA A 136 5.82 7.48 14.23
C ALA A 136 5.03 8.63 13.61
N GLY A 137 5.37 9.88 13.93
CA GLY A 137 4.76 11.07 13.34
C GLY A 137 4.94 11.13 11.82
N VAL A 138 6.15 10.84 11.32
CA VAL A 138 6.42 10.79 9.87
C VAL A 138 5.56 9.73 9.19
N LEU A 139 5.47 8.51 9.73
CA LEU A 139 4.64 7.45 9.17
C LEU A 139 3.15 7.80 9.21
N ALA A 140 2.67 8.42 10.29
CA ALA A 140 1.30 8.88 10.38
C ALA A 140 0.96 9.94 9.31
N ILE A 141 1.88 10.87 9.04
CA ILE A 141 1.72 11.87 7.97
C ILE A 141 1.68 11.19 6.60
N LEU A 142 2.51 10.17 6.38
CA LEU A 142 2.51 9.39 5.14
C LEU A 142 1.17 8.66 4.92
N ASP A 143 0.62 8.03 5.96
CA ASP A 143 -0.69 7.39 5.91
C ASP A 143 -1.81 8.38 5.60
N VAL A 144 -1.83 9.54 6.28
CA VAL A 144 -2.80 10.60 6.00
C VAL A 144 -2.65 11.10 4.56
N GLY A 145 -1.41 11.27 4.08
CA GLY A 145 -1.13 11.65 2.69
C GLY A 145 -1.69 10.65 1.68
N LEU A 146 -1.54 9.35 1.94
CA LEU A 146 -2.13 8.27 1.13
C LEU A 146 -3.66 8.31 1.13
N LEU A 147 -4.29 8.53 2.29
CA LEU A 147 -5.74 8.64 2.40
C LEU A 147 -6.28 9.84 1.62
N VAL A 148 -5.61 11.00 1.73
CA VAL A 148 -5.96 12.21 0.97
C VAL A 148 -5.78 11.96 -0.53
N TYR A 149 -4.67 11.33 -0.93
CA TYR A 149 -4.41 10.97 -2.31
C TYR A 149 -5.47 10.01 -2.87
N TRP A 150 -5.86 9.01 -2.09
CA TRP A 150 -6.91 8.07 -2.47
C TRP A 150 -8.26 8.76 -2.66
N ALA A 151 -8.66 9.61 -1.70
CA ALA A 151 -9.89 10.39 -1.80
C ALA A 151 -9.89 11.30 -3.06
N TRP A 152 -8.73 11.88 -3.39
CA TRP A 152 -8.56 12.65 -4.61
C TRP A 152 -8.69 11.79 -5.87
N LEU A 153 -8.09 10.59 -5.91
CA LEU A 153 -8.22 9.65 -7.03
C LEU A 153 -9.69 9.27 -7.27
N VAL A 154 -10.41 8.91 -6.21
CA VAL A 154 -11.83 8.55 -6.28
C VAL A 154 -12.65 9.71 -6.83
N ARG A 155 -12.44 10.93 -6.33
CA ARG A 155 -13.15 12.12 -6.84
C ARG A 155 -12.84 12.43 -8.30
N LYS A 156 -11.59 12.26 -8.72
CA LYS A 156 -11.15 12.63 -10.06
C LYS A 156 -11.54 11.61 -11.13
N TYR A 157 -11.52 10.32 -10.79
CA TYR A 157 -11.69 9.23 -11.75
C TYR A 157 -12.94 8.37 -11.52
N GLY A 158 -13.66 8.57 -10.40
CA GLY A 158 -14.90 7.86 -10.06
C GLY A 158 -16.15 8.37 -10.79
N ASP A 159 -16.15 9.63 -11.24
CA ASP A 159 -17.29 10.25 -11.93
C ASP A 159 -17.30 9.95 -13.43
N LYS A 160 -17.51 8.68 -13.79
CA LYS A 160 -18.00 8.33 -15.13
C LYS A 160 -19.43 7.82 -15.03
N PRO A 161 -20.45 8.64 -15.34
CA PRO A 161 -21.78 8.11 -15.56
C PRO A 161 -21.68 7.09 -16.70
N VAL A 162 -22.02 5.84 -16.40
CA VAL A 162 -22.44 4.90 -17.44
C VAL A 162 -23.65 5.57 -18.09
N ASN A 163 -23.48 6.10 -19.30
CA ASN A 163 -24.57 6.67 -20.09
C ASN A 163 -25.68 5.63 -20.21
N THR A 164 -26.71 5.78 -19.37
CA THR A 164 -27.96 5.01 -19.40
C THR A 164 -28.88 5.45 -20.54
N SER A 165 -28.43 6.32 -21.44
CA SER A 165 -29.25 6.93 -22.50
C SER A 165 -29.16 6.23 -23.86
N ALA A 166 -28.95 4.90 -23.91
CA ALA A 166 -28.93 4.13 -25.16
C ALA A 166 -29.90 2.93 -25.18
N ARG A 167 -30.96 2.97 -24.36
CA ARG A 167 -32.13 2.09 -24.50
C ARG A 167 -33.41 2.82 -24.09
N GLN A 168 -33.90 3.67 -24.99
CA GLN A 168 -35.33 3.85 -25.22
C GLN A 168 -35.57 3.66 -26.71
#